data_AF-A0A5S3SAY3-F1
#
_entry.id   AF-A0A5S3SAY3-F1
#
_cell.length_a   1.000
_cell.length_b   1.000
_cell.length_c   1.000
_cell.angle_alpha   90.00
_cell.angle_beta   90.00
_cell.angle_gamma   90.00
#
_symmetry.space_group_name_H-M   'P 1'
#
loop_
_entity.id
_entity.type
_entity.pdbx_description
1 polymer ?
#
loop_
_entity_poly.entity_id
_entity_poly.type
_entity_poly.pdbx_seq_one_letter_code
_entity_poly.pdbx_strand_id
1 'polypeptide(L)'
;TMGWFYGFKLHLVVNHHGEIVAAKVTTGNVHDTQPVRELASCLTDKLYGDKGYLSKALEADLLDKGVKLITTVRKNMKAKAMSLWDRAMLSKRFIIEKINDQLKNIY
;
A
#
# COMPACT_ATOMS: atom_id res chain seq x y z
N THR A 1 -9.15 24.09 -15.17
CA THR A 1 -10.00 24.39 -13.99
C THR A 1 -9.73 23.32 -12.95
N MET A 2 -9.23 23.67 -11.76
CA MET A 2 -8.98 22.72 -10.68
C MET A 2 -10.33 22.17 -10.20
N GLY A 3 -10.71 20.99 -10.69
CA GLY A 3 -12.00 20.38 -10.39
C GLY A 3 -12.08 19.98 -8.93
N TRP A 4 -13.17 20.38 -8.26
CA TRP A 4 -13.49 19.89 -6.92
C TRP A 4 -13.95 18.43 -7.05
N PHE A 5 -13.13 17.51 -6.56
CA PHE A 5 -13.51 16.10 -6.45
C PHE A 5 -14.17 15.87 -5.09
N TYR A 6 -15.48 15.63 -5.09
CA TYR A 6 -16.20 15.13 -3.94
C TYR A 6 -16.27 13.60 -4.03
N GLY A 7 -15.59 12.91 -3.14
CA GLY A 7 -15.49 11.46 -3.15
C GLY A 7 -14.70 10.95 -1.96
N PHE A 8 -14.70 9.64 -1.78
CA PHE A 8 -13.93 8.96 -0.74
C PHE A 8 -12.85 8.08 -1.37
N LYS A 9 -11.76 7.88 -0.65
CA LYS A 9 -10.71 6.92 -0.97
C LYS A 9 -10.76 5.79 0.05
N LEU A 10 -10.75 4.56 -0.43
CA LEU A 10 -10.61 3.37 0.39
C LEU A 10 -9.16 2.90 0.33
N HIS A 11 -8.53 2.77 1.48
CA HIS A 11 -7.19 2.22 1.66
C HIS A 11 -7.31 0.85 2.32
N LEU A 12 -6.71 -0.18 1.72
CA LEU A 12 -6.77 -1.57 2.18
C LEU A 12 -5.37 -2.13 2.40
N VAL A 13 -5.22 -2.90 3.47
CA VAL A 13 -4.08 -3.76 3.74
C VAL A 13 -4.58 -5.19 3.78
N VAL A 14 -3.97 -6.04 2.98
CA VAL A 14 -4.37 -7.44 2.80
C VAL A 14 -3.16 -8.33 3.03
N ASN A 15 -3.34 -9.47 3.69
CA ASN A 15 -2.29 -10.46 3.83
C ASN A 15 -2.15 -11.33 2.57
N HIS A 16 -1.18 -12.24 2.56
CA HIS A 16 -0.91 -13.12 1.41
C HIS A 16 -1.98 -14.21 1.19
N HIS A 17 -2.90 -14.41 2.15
CA HIS A 17 -4.05 -15.30 2.04
C HIS A 17 -5.29 -14.60 1.45
N GLY A 18 -5.25 -13.26 1.29
CA GLY A 18 -6.38 -12.48 0.78
C GLY A 18 -7.31 -11.94 1.86
N GLU A 19 -6.91 -12.01 3.14
CA GLU A 19 -7.70 -11.46 4.25
C GLU A 19 -7.37 -9.98 4.45
N ILE A 20 -8.41 -9.17 4.67
CA ILE A 20 -8.25 -7.74 4.99
C ILE A 20 -7.79 -7.62 6.44
N VAL A 21 -6.57 -7.09 6.63
CA VAL A 21 -5.96 -6.91 7.96
C VAL A 21 -6.24 -5.51 8.50
N ALA A 22 -6.29 -4.52 7.61
CA ALA A 22 -6.63 -3.15 7.98
C ALA A 22 -7.32 -2.44 6.81
N ALA A 23 -8.24 -1.54 7.11
CA ALA A 23 -8.93 -0.72 6.13
C ALA A 23 -9.14 0.69 6.69
N LYS A 24 -9.03 1.70 5.84
CA LYS A 24 -9.32 3.09 6.21
C LYS A 24 -9.99 3.82 5.05
N VAL A 25 -11.09 4.50 5.35
CA VAL A 25 -11.77 5.39 4.40
C VAL A 25 -11.34 6.82 4.71
N THR A 26 -10.94 7.57 3.68
CA THR A 26 -10.60 8.98 3.79
C THR A 26 -11.37 9.79 2.76
N THR A 27 -11.45 11.10 2.96
CA THR A 27 -11.95 12.00 1.92
C THR A 27 -10.99 11.99 0.72
N GLY A 28 -11.52 12.28 -0.47
CA GLY A 28 -10.79 12.20 -1.74
C GLY A 28 -9.59 13.14 -1.82
N ASN A 29 -9.59 14.22 -1.03
CA ASN A 29 -8.51 15.20 -0.98
C ASN A 29 -7.32 14.76 -0.10
N VAL A 30 -7.43 13.65 0.64
CA VAL A 30 -6.33 13.15 1.48
C VAL A 30 -5.25 12.52 0.59
N HIS A 31 -4.00 12.86 0.90
CA HIS A 31 -2.83 12.31 0.21
C HIS A 31 -2.60 10.85 0.61
N ASP A 32 -2.29 9.98 -0.36
CA ASP A 32 -2.31 8.51 -0.14
C ASP A 32 -1.25 8.02 0.86
N THR A 33 -0.22 8.83 1.14
CA THR A 33 0.82 8.48 2.12
C THR A 33 0.42 8.72 3.58
N GLN A 34 -0.58 9.57 3.85
CA GLN A 34 -1.04 9.85 5.21
C GLN A 34 -1.70 8.62 5.85
N PRO A 35 -2.68 7.96 5.19
CA PRO A 35 -3.37 6.80 5.73
C PRO A 35 -2.46 5.61 5.99
N VAL A 36 -1.43 5.42 5.16
CA VAL A 36 -0.47 4.31 5.29
C VAL A 36 0.24 4.33 6.64
N ARG A 37 0.61 5.51 7.16
CA ARG A 37 1.28 5.62 8.47
C ARG A 37 0.43 5.11 9.61
N GLU A 38 -0.88 5.32 9.53
CA GLU A 38 -1.84 4.87 10.53
C GLU A 38 -2.20 3.40 10.31
N LEU A 39 -2.46 2.99 9.07
CA LEU A 39 -2.74 1.59 8.74
C LEU A 39 -1.60 0.66 9.14
N ALA A 40 -0.36 1.13 9.04
CA ALA A 40 0.81 0.36 9.40
C ALA A 40 1.15 0.37 10.89
N SER A 41 0.45 1.15 11.74
CA SER A 41 0.79 1.18 13.18
C SER A 41 0.51 -0.14 13.89
N CYS A 42 -0.38 -0.96 13.34
CA CYS A 42 -0.73 -2.28 13.88
C CYS A 42 -0.10 -3.44 13.09
N LEU A 43 0.75 -3.14 12.10
CA LEU A 43 1.40 -4.15 11.26
C LEU A 43 2.83 -4.42 11.75
N THR A 44 3.33 -5.61 11.45
CA THR A 44 4.72 -6.00 11.73
C THR A 44 5.41 -6.51 10.47
N ASP A 45 6.75 -6.53 10.51
CA ASP A 45 7.65 -7.10 9.51
C ASP A 45 7.72 -6.38 8.16
N LYS A 46 6.77 -6.64 7.26
CA LYS A 46 6.90 -6.28 5.84
C LYS A 46 5.58 -5.79 5.28
N LEU A 47 5.60 -4.56 4.77
CA LEU A 47 4.50 -3.97 4.02
C LEU A 47 4.87 -3.91 2.54
N TYR A 48 4.05 -4.51 1.69
CA TYR A 48 4.26 -4.51 0.24
C TYR A 48 3.38 -3.46 -0.41
N GLY A 49 3.99 -2.61 -1.24
CA GLY A 49 3.27 -1.51 -1.86
C GLY A 49 3.77 -1.15 -3.25
N ASP A 50 2.99 -0.30 -3.90
CA ASP A 50 3.30 0.21 -5.22
C ASP A 50 4.42 1.25 -5.22
N LYS A 51 5.05 1.42 -6.38
CA LYS A 51 6.09 2.43 -6.61
C LYS A 51 5.66 3.88 -6.30
N GLY A 52 4.35 4.13 -6.22
CA GLY A 52 3.78 5.41 -5.77
C GLY A 52 4.05 5.71 -4.30
N TYR A 53 4.19 4.68 -3.46
CA TYR A 53 4.49 4.80 -2.02
C TYR A 53 5.98 4.98 -1.72
N LEU A 54 6.82 5.10 -2.76
CA LEU A 54 8.26 5.25 -2.63
C LEU A 54 8.61 6.69 -2.18
N SER A 55 8.45 6.94 -0.88
CA SER A 55 8.84 8.17 -0.20
C SER A 55 9.85 7.83 0.90
N LYS A 56 11.00 8.52 0.92
CA LYS A 56 12.03 8.31 1.95
C LYS A 56 11.50 8.58 3.37
N ALA A 57 10.67 9.61 3.51
CA ALA A 57 10.04 9.93 4.79
C ALA A 57 9.09 8.81 5.24
N LEU A 58 8.28 8.28 4.32
CA LEU A 58 7.37 7.18 4.64
C LEU A 58 8.13 5.91 5.01
N GLU A 59 9.21 5.58 4.30
CA GLU A 59 10.04 4.43 4.60
C GLU A 59 10.70 4.55 5.98
N ALA A 60 11.23 5.72 6.34
CA ALA A 60 11.79 5.99 7.66
C ALA A 60 10.74 5.86 8.77
N ASP A 61 9.58 6.50 8.62
CA ASP A 61 8.50 6.43 9.63
C ASP A 61 8.00 5.00 9.87
N LEU A 62 7.94 4.19 8.81
CA LEU A 62 7.54 2.79 8.90
C LEU A 62 8.62 1.93 9.56
N LEU A 63 9.89 2.18 9.23
CA LEU A 63 11.03 1.50 9.86
C LEU A 63 11.09 1.78 11.36
N ASP A 64 10.84 3.01 11.79
CA ASP A 64 10.78 3.37 13.22
C ASP A 64 9.66 2.62 13.97
N LYS A 65 8.60 2.24 13.25
CA LYS A 65 7.49 1.40 13.76
C LYS A 65 7.75 -0.11 13.63
N GLY A 66 8.91 -0.52 13.13
CA GLY A 66 9.27 -1.92 12.91
C GLY A 66 8.68 -2.54 11.63
N VAL A 67 8.18 -1.72 10.70
CA VAL A 67 7.60 -2.15 9.43
C VAL A 67 8.53 -1.81 8.27
N LYS A 68 9.01 -2.83 7.56
CA LYS A 68 9.83 -2.63 6.36
C LYS A 68 8.94 -2.45 5.12
N LEU A 69 8.93 -1.25 4.56
CA LEU A 69 8.25 -0.99 3.29
C LEU A 69 9.03 -1.58 2.11
N ILE A 70 8.41 -2.50 1.39
CA ILE A 70 8.94 -3.14 0.18
C ILE A 70 8.12 -2.68 -1.01
N THR A 71 8.80 -2.05 -1.98
CA THR A 71 8.18 -1.51 -3.19
C THR A 71 8.94 -1.96 -4.43
N THR A 72 8.29 -1.85 -5.59
CA THR A 72 8.96 -2.00 -6.88
C THR A 72 9.92 -0.83 -7.12
N VAL A 73 11.18 -1.15 -7.43
CA VAL A 73 12.25 -0.17 -7.66
C VAL A 73 11.98 0.61 -8.95
N ARG A 74 12.23 1.93 -8.96
CA ARG A 74 12.13 2.74 -10.19
C ARG A 74 13.29 2.39 -11.14
N LYS A 75 13.09 2.45 -12.46
CA LYS A 75 14.15 2.19 -13.48
C LYS A 75 15.45 2.97 -13.23
N ASN A 76 15.37 4.17 -12.64
CA ASN A 76 16.54 5.04 -12.37
C ASN A 76 17.12 4.90 -10.94
N MET A 77 16.68 3.90 -10.15
CA MET A 77 17.19 3.68 -8.80
C MET A 77 18.17 2.50 -8.75
N LYS A 78 19.13 2.58 -7.82
CA LYS A 78 20.03 1.45 -7.53
C LYS A 78 19.20 0.21 -7.18
N ALA A 79 19.60 -0.94 -7.73
CA ALA A 79 18.95 -2.21 -7.45
C ALA A 79 19.00 -2.48 -5.93
N LYS A 80 17.82 -2.65 -5.32
CA LYS A 80 17.71 -3.10 -3.93
C LYS A 80 17.74 -4.63 -3.95
N ALA A 81 18.58 -5.23 -3.11
CA ALA A 81 18.57 -6.68 -2.94
C ALA A 81 17.15 -7.10 -2.48
N MET A 82 16.50 -7.95 -3.27
CA MET A 82 15.11 -8.35 -3.08
C MET A 82 15.07 -9.87 -3.12
N SER A 83 14.50 -10.48 -2.09
CA SER A 83 14.35 -11.94 -2.05
C SER A 83 13.35 -12.42 -3.10
N LEU A 84 13.42 -13.69 -3.47
CA LEU A 84 12.42 -14.33 -4.33
C LEU A 84 11.01 -14.19 -3.74
N TRP A 85 10.88 -14.30 -2.42
CA TRP A 85 9.62 -14.09 -1.71
C TRP A 85 9.09 -12.67 -1.85
N ASP A 86 9.95 -11.66 -1.71
CA ASP A 86 9.54 -10.26 -1.85
C ASP A 86 9.09 -9.96 -3.28
N ARG A 87 9.77 -10.54 -4.27
CA ARG A 87 9.38 -10.43 -5.69
C ARG A 87 8.04 -11.11 -5.95
N ALA A 88 7.84 -12.32 -5.42
CA ALA A 88 6.59 -13.04 -5.55
C ALA A 88 5.43 -12.27 -4.91
N MET A 89 5.64 -11.70 -3.73
CA MET A 89 4.62 -10.91 -3.04
C MET A 89 4.27 -9.62 -3.81
N LEU A 90 5.26 -8.92 -4.38
CA LEU A 90 5.00 -7.77 -5.26
C LEU A 90 4.26 -8.14 -6.56
N SER A 91 4.40 -9.38 -7.05
CA SER A 91 3.62 -9.85 -8.22
C SER A 91 2.17 -10.24 -7.87
N LYS A 92 1.84 -10.43 -6.59
CA LYS A 92 0.50 -10.81 -6.11
C LYS A 92 -0.49 -9.64 -6.01
N ARG A 93 -0.27 -8.55 -6.76
CA ARG A 93 -1.22 -7.42 -6.87
C ARG A 93 -2.63 -7.84 -7.26
N PHE A 94 -2.76 -8.92 -8.03
CA PHE A 94 -4.06 -9.47 -8.44
C PHE A 94 -4.98 -9.80 -7.24
N ILE A 95 -4.44 -10.08 -6.05
CA ILE A 95 -5.25 -10.35 -4.84
C ILE A 95 -6.01 -9.09 -4.44
N ILE A 96 -5.32 -7.94 -4.39
CA ILE A 96 -5.92 -6.65 -4.03
C ILE A 96 -6.92 -6.22 -5.11
N GLU A 97 -6.59 -6.44 -6.39
CA GLU A 97 -7.50 -6.15 -7.51
C GLU A 97 -8.79 -6.97 -7.39
N LYS A 98 -8.70 -8.29 -7.13
CA LYS A 98 -9.89 -9.14 -6.93
C LYS A 98 -10.75 -8.70 -5.76
N ILE A 99 -10.15 -8.33 -4.63
CA ILE A 99 -10.89 -7.83 -3.47
C ILE A 99 -11.62 -6.53 -3.83
N ASN A 100 -10.94 -5.62 -4.53
CA ASN A 100 -11.54 -4.37 -4.97
C ASN A 100 -12.68 -4.61 -5.97
N ASP A 101 -12.51 -5.55 -6.90
CA ASP A 101 -13.55 -5.93 -7.87
C ASP A 101 -14.77 -6.54 -7.17
N GLN A 102 -14.56 -7.37 -6.15
CA GLN A 102 -15.66 -7.87 -5.31
C GLN A 102 -16.36 -6.73 -4.58
N LEU A 103 -15.62 -5.81 -3.96
CA LEU A 103 -16.21 -4.67 -3.25
C LEU A 103 -17.03 -3.75 -4.17
N LYS A 104 -16.67 -3.66 -5.45
CA LYS A 104 -17.38 -2.83 -6.43
C LYS A 104 -18.61 -3.51 -7.04
N ASN A 105 -18.54 -4.82 -7.28
CA ASN A 105 -19.52 -5.54 -8.10
C ASN A 105 -20.49 -6.41 -7.29
N ILE A 106 -20.38 -6.45 -5.96
CA ILE A 106 -21.34 -7.17 -5.09
C ILE A 106 -22.68 -6.42 -4.94
N TYR A 107 -22.81 -5.21 -5.51
CA TYR A 107 -24.07 -4.48 -5.64
C TYR A 107 -24.33 -4.04 -7.08
#